data_AF-A0A538NU03-F1
#
_entry.id   AF-A0A538NU03-F1
#
_cell.length_a   1.000
_cell.length_b   1.000
_cell.length_c   1.000
_cell.angle_alpha   90.00
_cell.angle_beta   90.00
_cell.angle_gamma   90.00
#
_symmetry.space_group_name_H-M   'P 1'
#
loop_
_entity.id
_entity.type
_entity.pdbx_description
1 polymer ?
#
loop_
_entity_poly.entity_id
_entity_poly.type
_entity_poly.pdbx_seq_one_letter_code
_entity_poly.pdbx_strand_id
1 'polypeptide(L)'
;MAGSLSFAGLALDQESPATKSSSLSVKDKTFMRKAAKGGMMEVAMGRLAAQNAQSDDVKSFGKRMVTDHSKANDELKSIAPKKGRQTAKNGAQIKLTWI
;
A
#
# COMPACT_ATOMS: atom_id res chain seq x y z
N MET A 1 -18.25 -55.88 -30.69
CA MET A 1 -19.72 -55.73 -30.64
C MET A 1 -20.06 -54.93 -29.40
N ALA A 2 -20.81 -53.83 -29.59
CA ALA A 2 -21.54 -52.95 -28.67
C ALA A 2 -21.34 -53.07 -27.14
N GLY A 3 -21.24 -51.99 -26.36
CA GLY A 3 -21.62 -50.62 -26.67
C GLY A 3 -21.26 -49.62 -25.56
N SER A 4 -21.23 -48.36 -25.98
CA SER A 4 -20.93 -47.17 -25.21
C SER A 4 -22.08 -46.79 -24.27
N LEU A 5 -21.77 -46.43 -23.03
CA LEU A 5 -22.65 -45.62 -22.18
C LEU A 5 -21.91 -44.34 -21.80
N SER A 6 -22.35 -43.25 -22.42
CA SER A 6 -21.94 -41.89 -22.16
C SER A 6 -22.65 -41.41 -20.89
N PHE A 7 -21.90 -41.05 -19.85
CA PHE A 7 -22.44 -40.27 -18.73
C PHE A 7 -22.18 -38.80 -19.02
N ALA A 8 -23.21 -38.13 -19.52
CA ALA A 8 -23.29 -36.68 -19.57
C ALA A 8 -23.44 -36.13 -18.15
N GLY A 9 -22.67 -35.08 -17.85
CA GLY A 9 -23.10 -34.01 -16.97
C GLY A 9 -23.06 -34.27 -15.47
N LEU A 10 -21.94 -33.91 -14.84
CA LEU A 10 -22.01 -33.01 -13.70
C LEU A 10 -20.75 -32.14 -13.71
N ALA A 11 -20.93 -30.91 -14.20
CA ALA A 11 -19.96 -29.85 -14.03
C ALA A 11 -19.71 -29.66 -12.53
N LEU A 12 -18.54 -30.09 -12.05
CA LEU A 12 -18.00 -29.48 -10.85
C LEU A 12 -17.63 -28.06 -11.27
N ASP A 13 -18.46 -27.14 -10.83
CA ASP A 13 -18.23 -25.70 -10.86
C ASP A 13 -16.78 -25.44 -10.46
N GLN A 14 -15.95 -25.14 -11.46
CA GLN A 14 -14.63 -24.63 -11.23
C GLN A 14 -14.84 -23.18 -10.80
N GLU A 15 -15.25 -23.00 -9.54
CA GLU A 15 -15.33 -21.72 -8.85
C GLU A 15 -13.92 -21.13 -8.88
N SER A 16 -13.64 -20.41 -9.97
CA SER A 16 -12.47 -19.57 -10.07
C SER A 16 -12.54 -18.66 -8.86
N PRO A 17 -11.51 -18.62 -7.98
CA PRO A 17 -11.48 -17.61 -6.94
C PRO A 17 -11.38 -16.27 -7.65
N ALA A 18 -12.54 -15.64 -7.85
CA ALA A 18 -12.63 -14.28 -8.32
C ALA A 18 -11.76 -13.47 -7.37
N THR A 19 -10.61 -13.02 -7.86
CA THR A 19 -9.70 -12.16 -7.12
C THR A 19 -10.49 -10.93 -6.74
N LYS A 20 -11.05 -10.90 -5.53
CA LYS A 20 -11.71 -9.72 -4.98
C LYS A 20 -10.63 -8.67 -4.86
N SER A 21 -10.55 -7.79 -5.85
CA SER A 21 -9.83 -6.52 -5.76
C SER A 21 -10.50 -5.74 -4.63
N SER A 22 -10.00 -5.95 -3.41
CA SER A 22 -10.49 -5.24 -2.23
C SER A 22 -10.02 -3.80 -2.32
N SER A 23 -10.93 -2.93 -2.75
CA SER A 23 -10.73 -1.49 -2.61
C SER A 23 -10.42 -1.16 -1.15
N LEU A 24 -9.46 -0.28 -0.91
CA LEU A 24 -9.12 0.17 0.44
C LEU A 24 -10.36 0.67 1.20
N SER A 25 -10.53 0.21 2.45
CA SER A 25 -11.59 0.72 3.32
C SER A 25 -11.36 2.19 3.66
N VAL A 26 -12.40 2.88 4.15
CA VAL A 26 -12.26 4.27 4.63
C VAL A 26 -11.27 4.36 5.80
N LYS A 27 -11.23 3.33 6.65
CA LYS A 27 -10.27 3.23 7.76
C LYS A 27 -8.84 3.15 7.23
N ASP A 28 -8.58 2.30 6.23
CA ASP A 28 -7.25 2.16 5.62
C ASP A 28 -6.80 3.47 4.98
N LYS A 29 -7.67 4.11 4.18
CA LYS A 29 -7.37 5.41 3.56
C LYS A 29 -7.05 6.47 4.61
N THR A 30 -7.77 6.47 5.73
CA THR A 30 -7.55 7.41 6.83
C THR A 30 -6.24 7.14 7.56
N PHE A 31 -5.93 5.88 7.82
CA PHE A 31 -4.65 5.46 8.38
C PHE A 31 -3.49 5.90 7.47
N MET A 32 -3.57 5.62 6.16
CA MET A 32 -2.51 5.99 5.22
C MET A 32 -2.27 7.51 5.17
N ARG A 33 -3.33 8.34 5.18
CA ARG A 33 -3.16 9.81 5.25
C ARG A 33 -2.48 10.25 6.54
N LYS A 34 -2.89 9.69 7.69
CA LYS A 34 -2.28 10.00 9.00
C LYS A 34 -0.82 9.56 9.06
N ALA A 35 -0.52 8.35 8.59
CA ALA A 35 0.83 7.79 8.54
C ALA A 35 1.74 8.64 7.64
N ALA A 36 1.27 9.06 6.47
CA ALA A 36 2.05 9.93 5.58
C ALA A 36 2.36 11.28 6.24
N LYS A 37 1.36 11.92 6.87
CA LYS A 37 1.55 13.19 7.57
C LYS A 37 2.50 13.05 8.76
N GLY A 38 2.30 12.03 9.59
CA GLY A 38 3.14 11.72 10.74
C GLY A 38 4.58 11.43 10.33
N GLY A 39 4.78 10.55 9.35
CA GLY A 39 6.11 10.20 8.86
C GLY A 39 6.87 11.37 8.25
N MET A 40 6.21 12.32 7.57
CA MET A 40 6.88 13.55 7.10
C MET A 40 7.33 14.44 8.27
N MET A 41 6.51 14.54 9.32
CA MET A 41 6.87 15.28 10.53
C MET A 41 8.06 14.63 11.24
N GLU A 42 8.06 13.29 11.38
CA GLU A 42 9.18 12.55 11.99
C GLU A 42 10.48 12.73 11.22
N VAL A 43 10.44 12.76 9.88
CA VAL A 43 11.61 13.11 9.06
C VAL A 43 12.08 14.53 9.34
N ALA A 44 11.18 15.51 9.41
CA ALA A 44 11.55 16.90 9.72
C ALA A 44 12.19 17.02 11.10
N MET A 45 11.63 16.35 12.10
CA MET A 45 12.17 16.30 13.46
C MET A 45 13.54 15.61 13.50
N GLY A 46 13.71 14.50 12.77
CA GLY A 46 15.00 13.83 12.62
C GLY A 46 16.07 14.74 12.00
N ARG A 47 15.69 15.55 11.00
CA ARG A 47 16.60 16.56 10.41
C ARG A 47 16.99 17.63 11.42
N LEU A 48 16.05 18.11 12.24
CA LEU A 48 16.34 19.09 13.30
C LEU A 48 17.29 18.50 14.35
N ALA A 49 17.07 17.27 14.78
CA ALA A 49 17.96 16.57 15.71
C ALA A 49 19.37 16.36 15.12
N ALA A 50 19.46 15.94 13.85
CA ALA A 50 20.73 15.73 13.17
C ALA A 50 21.56 17.02 13.02
N GLN A 51 20.89 18.18 12.89
CA GLN A 51 21.53 19.48 12.67
C GLN A 51 21.85 20.22 13.97
N ASN A 52 20.97 20.18 14.96
CA ASN A 52 21.02 21.09 16.12
C ASN A 52 21.43 20.40 17.42
N ALA A 53 21.47 19.07 17.48
CA ALA A 53 21.85 18.39 18.71
C ALA A 53 23.34 18.61 19.02
N GLN A 54 23.66 18.77 20.29
CA GLN A 54 25.05 18.89 20.75
C GLN A 54 25.71 17.50 20.90
N SER A 55 24.95 16.51 21.37
CA SER A 55 25.40 15.12 21.53
C SER A 55 25.47 14.40 20.17
N ASP A 56 26.57 13.71 19.92
CA ASP A 56 26.78 12.93 18.70
C ASP A 56 25.83 11.72 18.62
N ASP A 57 25.40 11.17 19.75
CA ASP A 57 24.39 10.11 19.79
C ASP A 57 23.04 10.61 19.29
N VAL A 58 22.64 11.82 19.70
CA VAL A 58 21.38 12.43 19.27
C VAL A 58 21.45 12.83 17.79
N LYS A 59 22.59 13.34 17.31
CA LYS A 59 22.79 13.59 15.87
C LYS A 59 22.65 12.29 15.07
N SER A 60 23.27 11.21 15.53
CA SER A 60 23.23 9.90 14.89
C SER A 60 21.83 9.31 14.89
N PHE A 61 21.09 9.46 16.00
CA PHE A 61 19.69 9.11 16.08
C PHE A 61 18.84 9.90 15.07
N GLY A 62 19.03 11.22 14.98
CA GLY A 62 18.36 12.06 13.99
C GLY A 62 18.60 11.60 12.55
N LYS A 63 19.84 11.24 12.20
CA LYS A 63 20.19 10.69 10.87
C LYS A 63 19.48 9.37 10.57
N ARG A 64 19.38 8.47 11.57
CA ARG A 64 18.63 7.20 11.45
C ARG A 64 17.14 7.47 11.25
N MET A 65 16.54 8.33 12.08
CA MET A 65 15.13 8.75 11.93
C MET A 65 14.83 9.25 10.52
N VAL A 66 15.67 10.12 9.96
CA VAL A 66 15.50 10.60 8.58
C VAL A 66 15.54 9.45 7.58
N THR A 67 16.50 8.55 7.70
CA THR A 67 16.69 7.43 6.76
C THR A 67 15.50 6.48 6.80
N ASP A 68 15.17 6.01 7.99
CA ASP A 68 14.17 4.95 8.18
C ASP A 68 12.76 5.45 7.86
N HIS A 69 12.39 6.64 8.36
CA HIS A 69 11.06 7.19 8.09
C HIS A 69 10.91 7.69 6.65
N SER A 70 11.99 8.17 5.99
CA SER A 70 11.91 8.51 4.55
C SER A 70 11.64 7.26 3.73
N LYS A 71 12.33 6.15 4.02
CA LYS A 71 12.09 4.87 3.36
C LYS A 71 10.66 4.38 3.58
N ALA A 72 10.17 4.41 4.83
CA ALA A 72 8.79 4.03 5.14
C ALA A 72 7.76 4.90 4.42
N ASN A 73 8.01 6.22 4.32
CA ASN A 73 7.14 7.14 3.57
C ASN A 73 7.11 6.80 2.07
N ASP A 74 8.25 6.46 1.48
CA ASP A 74 8.33 6.09 0.06
C ASP A 74 7.66 4.74 -0.23
N GLU A 75 7.79 3.77 0.68
CA GLU A 75 7.05 2.52 0.63
C GLU A 75 5.53 2.77 0.74
N LEU A 76 5.09 3.62 1.67
CA LEU A 76 3.69 4.00 1.83
C LEU A 76 3.12 4.67 0.57
N LYS A 77 3.89 5.56 -0.07
CA LYS A 77 3.53 6.16 -1.38
C LYS A 77 3.38 5.08 -2.44
N SER A 78 4.18 4.02 -2.42
CA SER A 78 4.11 2.92 -3.41
C SER A 78 2.87 2.03 -3.24
N ILE A 79 2.33 1.93 -2.02
CA ILE A 79 1.15 1.12 -1.70
C ILE A 79 -0.15 1.80 -2.16
N ALA A 80 -0.24 3.13 -2.07
CA ALA A 80 -1.42 3.90 -2.47
C ALA A 80 -1.87 3.65 -3.94
N PRO A 81 -0.99 3.67 -4.97
CA PRO A 81 -1.38 3.38 -6.34
C PRO A 81 -1.49 1.88 -6.62
N LYS A 82 -0.85 0.98 -5.87
CA LYS A 82 -0.96 -0.47 -6.11
C LYS A 82 -2.37 -1.00 -5.79
N LYS A 83 -3.04 -0.45 -4.79
CA LYS A 83 -4.42 -0.81 -4.45
C LYS A 83 -5.47 -0.03 -5.27
N GLY A 84 -5.11 1.16 -5.79
CA GLY A 84 -5.94 1.91 -6.74
C GLY A 84 -5.82 1.44 -8.21
N ARG A 85 -4.74 0.76 -8.59
CA ARG A 85 -4.58 0.20 -9.95
C ARG A 85 -5.24 -1.16 -10.15
N GLN A 86 -5.41 -1.95 -9.09
CA GLN A 86 -6.27 -3.15 -9.18
C GLN A 86 -7.75 -2.77 -9.39
N THR A 87 -8.18 -1.60 -8.91
CA THR A 87 -9.52 -1.06 -9.20
C THR A 87 -9.63 -0.40 -10.58
N ALA A 88 -8.52 0.00 -11.21
CA ALA A 88 -8.52 0.73 -12.49
C ALA A 88 -8.45 -0.17 -13.74
N LYS A 89 -8.50 -1.51 -13.60
CA LYS A 89 -8.76 -2.38 -14.77
C LYS A 89 -10.23 -2.36 -15.22
N ASN A 90 -11.16 -1.83 -14.41
CA ASN A 90 -12.60 -1.83 -14.68
C ASN A 90 -13.29 -0.45 -14.55
N GLY A 91 -12.62 0.65 -14.93
CA GLY A 91 -13.32 1.89 -15.25
C GLY A 91 -12.82 3.16 -14.57
N ALA A 92 -12.75 4.21 -15.40
CA ALA A 92 -12.58 5.63 -15.08
C ALA A 92 -11.28 6.07 -14.39
N GLN A 93 -10.43 6.72 -15.20
CA GLN A 93 -9.36 7.63 -14.79
C GLN A 93 -9.90 8.69 -13.83
N ILE A 94 -9.71 8.51 -12.52
CA ILE A 94 -9.94 9.58 -11.55
C ILE A 94 -8.62 10.33 -11.35
N LYS A 95 -8.53 11.47 -12.03
CA LYS A 95 -7.47 12.47 -11.92
C LYS A 95 -7.48 13.03 -10.49
N LEU A 96 -6.68 12.43 -9.61
CA LEU A 96 -6.52 12.90 -8.24
C LEU A 96 -5.56 14.10 -8.23
N THR A 97 -6.14 15.30 -8.22
CA THR A 97 -5.43 16.52 -7.82
C THR A 97 -5.24 16.45 -6.30
N TRP A 98 -4.00 16.44 -5.86
CA TRP A 98 -3.60 16.24 -4.47
C TRP A 98 -3.73 17.55 -3.67
N ILE A 99 -4.32 17.46 -2.48
CA ILE A 99 -4.19 18.41 -1.35
C ILE A 99 -3.78 17.59 -0.14
#